data_AF-A0A439PKC7-F1
#
_entry.id   AF-A0A439PKC7-F1
#
_cell.length_a   1.000
_cell.length_b   1.000
_cell.length_c   1.000
_cell.angle_alpha   90.00
_cell.angle_beta   90.00
_cell.angle_gamma   90.00
#
_symmetry.space_group_name_H-M   'P 1'
#
loop_
_entity.id
_entity.type
_entity.pdbx_description
1 polymer ?
#
loop_
_entity_poly.entity_id
_entity_poly.type
_entity_poly.pdbx_seq_one_letter_code
_entity_poly.pdbx_strand_id
1 'polypeptide(L)'
;MTDEYDLTDQRTAMAALCAERERIGMPIISMEEKSGVCMNSLYAWRKGVRQPSLGCLVALAQTLGFDILLVRRSAAYGRGVQ
;
A
#
# COMPACT_ATOMS: atom_id res chain seq x y z
N MET A 1 9.85 4.94 -14.63
CA MET A 1 8.39 4.76 -14.71
C MET A 1 7.89 4.82 -13.29
N THR A 2 6.87 5.64 -13.02
CA THR A 2 6.23 5.69 -11.71
C THR A 2 5.10 4.69 -11.76
N ASP A 3 5.19 3.61 -10.98
CA ASP A 3 4.14 2.60 -10.94
C ASP A 3 2.96 3.14 -10.12
N GLU A 4 1.75 3.11 -10.69
CA GLU A 4 0.52 3.53 -10.03
C GLU A 4 -0.33 2.29 -9.70
N TYR A 5 -0.86 2.25 -8.48
CA TYR A 5 -1.64 1.12 -7.97
C TYR A 5 -3.01 1.61 -7.48
N ASP A 6 -4.09 1.01 -7.99
CA ASP A 6 -5.45 1.31 -7.53
C ASP A 6 -5.71 0.66 -6.17
N LEU A 7 -6.00 1.49 -5.16
CA LEU A 7 -6.30 1.04 -3.80
C LEU A 7 -7.62 0.25 -3.68
N THR A 8 -8.50 0.31 -4.68
CA THR A 8 -9.69 -0.55 -4.73
C THR A 8 -9.33 -2.02 -4.95
N ASP A 9 -8.18 -2.30 -5.58
CA ASP A 9 -7.52 -3.60 -5.51
C ASP A 9 -6.48 -3.61 -4.39
N GLN A 10 -7.01 -3.73 -3.16
CA GLN A 10 -6.18 -3.74 -1.95
C GLN A 10 -5.10 -4.83 -1.98
N ARG A 11 -5.36 -5.99 -2.61
CA ARG A 11 -4.37 -7.09 -2.63
C ARG A 11 -3.17 -6.73 -3.48
N THR A 12 -3.42 -6.18 -4.67
CA THR A 12 -2.34 -5.73 -5.57
C THR A 12 -1.57 -4.56 -4.95
N ALA A 13 -2.27 -3.57 -4.37
CA ALA A 13 -1.61 -2.46 -3.69
C ALA A 13 -0.74 -2.93 -2.51
N MET A 14 -1.24 -3.83 -1.66
CA MET A 14 -0.44 -4.39 -0.55
C MET A 14 0.73 -5.24 -1.04
N ALA A 15 0.58 -5.97 -2.15
CA ALA A 15 1.66 -6.73 -2.74
C ALA A 15 2.78 -5.82 -3.25
N ALA A 16 2.43 -4.68 -3.87
CA ALA A 16 3.38 -3.66 -4.29
C ALA A 16 4.17 -3.07 -3.11
N LEU A 17 3.49 -2.72 -2.01
CA LEU A 17 4.18 -2.25 -0.79
C LEU A 17 5.15 -3.30 -0.23
N CYS A 18 4.76 -4.57 -0.18
CA CYS A 18 5.65 -5.64 0.27
C CYS A 18 6.86 -5.83 -0.66
N ALA A 19 6.63 -5.81 -1.97
CA ALA A 19 7.69 -5.91 -2.96
C ALA A 19 8.66 -4.74 -2.85
N GLU A 20 8.16 -3.52 -2.65
CA GLU A 20 9.00 -2.33 -2.48
C GLU A 20 9.86 -2.42 -1.22
N ARG A 21 9.27 -2.82 -0.09
CA ARG A 21 9.99 -3.06 1.17
C ARG A 21 11.15 -4.03 0.99
N GLU A 22 10.92 -5.11 0.23
CA GLU A 22 11.97 -6.09 -0.12
C GLU A 22 13.00 -5.50 -1.08
N ARG A 23 12.58 -4.76 -2.10
CA ARG A 23 13.44 -4.12 -3.10
C ARG A 23 14.42 -3.12 -2.48
N ILE A 24 13.96 -2.31 -1.53
CA ILE A 24 14.81 -1.34 -0.82
C ILE A 24 15.57 -1.97 0.35
N GLY A 25 15.39 -3.27 0.59
CA GLY A 25 16.06 -4.01 1.65
C GLY A 25 15.69 -3.57 3.07
N MET A 26 14.51 -2.96 3.26
CA MET A 26 14.10 -2.46 4.58
C MET A 26 13.82 -3.65 5.53
N PRO A 27 14.46 -3.72 6.71
CA PRO A 27 14.12 -4.71 7.71
C PRO A 27 12.69 -4.50 8.23
N ILE A 28 11.99 -5.61 8.55
CA ILE A 28 10.62 -5.53 9.07
C ILE A 28 10.57 -4.67 10.34
N ILE A 29 11.49 -4.86 11.29
CA ILE A 29 11.52 -4.08 12.53
C ILE A 29 11.63 -2.57 12.28
N SER A 30 12.46 -2.16 11.32
CA SER A 30 12.59 -0.75 10.95
C SER A 30 11.33 -0.20 10.28
N MET A 31 10.60 -1.02 9.53
CA MET A 31 9.29 -0.64 8.99
C MET A 31 8.28 -0.47 10.12
N GLU A 32 8.24 -1.38 11.10
CA GLU A 32 7.35 -1.26 12.26
C GLU A 32 7.62 0.01 13.06
N GLU A 33 8.89 0.30 13.35
CA GLU A 33 9.33 1.50 14.09
C GLU A 33 8.95 2.80 13.36
N LYS A 34 9.12 2.84 12.04
CA LYS A 34 8.86 4.06 11.24
C LYS A 34 7.40 4.28 10.93
N SER A 35 6.65 3.22 10.65
CA SER A 35 5.24 3.31 10.23
C SER A 35 4.25 3.13 11.37
N GLY A 36 4.67 2.56 12.51
CA GLY A 36 3.78 2.09 13.58
C GLY A 36 2.95 0.85 13.19
N VAL A 37 3.15 0.27 12.01
CA VAL A 37 2.42 -0.91 11.53
C VAL A 37 3.22 -2.17 11.82
N CYS A 38 2.67 -3.05 12.65
CA CYS A 38 3.29 -4.34 12.92
C CYS A 38 3.18 -5.33 11.75
N MET A 39 4.14 -6.24 11.65
CA MET A 39 4.28 -7.29 10.64
C MET A 39 3.03 -8.16 10.53
N ASN A 40 2.41 -8.50 11.66
CA ASN A 40 1.16 -9.27 11.67
C ASN A 40 0.03 -8.52 10.97
N SER A 41 -0.03 -7.20 11.13
CA SER A 41 -1.00 -6.35 10.44
C SER A 41 -0.73 -6.31 8.94
N LEU A 42 0.53 -6.12 8.55
CA LEU A 42 0.96 -6.14 7.14
C LEU A 42 0.53 -7.44 6.45
N TYR A 43 0.83 -8.60 7.03
CA TYR A 43 0.46 -9.88 6.43
C TYR A 43 -1.04 -10.15 6.43
N ALA A 44 -1.77 -9.73 7.47
CA ALA A 44 -3.23 -9.84 7.50
C ALA A 44 -3.87 -9.02 6.36
N TRP A 45 -3.34 -7.83 6.07
CA TRP A 45 -3.80 -6.98 4.97
C TRP A 45 -3.42 -7.55 3.60
N ARG A 46 -2.18 -8.04 3.44
CA ARG A 46 -1.72 -8.69 2.20
C ARG A 46 -2.58 -9.91 1.83
N LYS A 47 -2.99 -10.69 2.83
CA LYS A 47 -3.89 -11.85 2.62
C LYS A 47 -5.37 -11.46 2.47
N GLY A 48 -5.72 -10.19 2.69
CA GLY A 48 -7.11 -9.72 2.68
C GLY A 48 -7.96 -10.25 3.84
N VAL A 49 -7.34 -10.73 4.93
CA VAL A 49 -8.04 -11.21 6.13
C VAL A 49 -8.61 -10.04 6.94
N ARG A 50 -7.96 -8.88 6.86
CA ARG A 50 -8.39 -7.65 7.52
C ARG A 50 -8.10 -6.47 6.60
N GLN A 51 -8.88 -5.39 6.73
CA GLN A 51 -8.58 -4.14 6.04
C GLN A 51 -7.77 -3.19 6.93
N PRO A 52 -6.82 -2.43 6.37
CA PRO A 52 -6.16 -1.35 7.08
C PRO A 52 -7.13 -0.20 7.35
N SER A 53 -6.90 0.55 8.42
CA SER A 53 -7.43 1.91 8.48
C SER A 53 -6.67 2.78 7.47
N LEU A 54 -7.32 3.82 6.95
CA LEU A 54 -6.68 4.73 6.00
C LEU A 54 -5.37 5.31 6.57
N GLY A 55 -5.37 5.73 7.83
CA GLY A 55 -4.18 6.30 8.48
C GLY A 55 -3.01 5.31 8.53
N CYS A 56 -3.26 4.06 8.87
CA CYS A 56 -2.19 3.06 8.91
C CYS A 56 -1.67 2.70 7.51
N LEU A 57 -2.55 2.67 6.50
CA LEU A 57 -2.14 2.45 5.12
C LEU A 57 -1.27 3.59 4.60
N VAL A 58 -1.66 4.84 4.85
CA VAL A 58 -0.89 6.04 4.48
C VAL A 58 0.48 6.02 5.16
N ALA A 59 0.54 5.76 6.47
CA ALA A 59 1.79 5.71 7.20
C ALA A 59 2.76 4.65 6.64
N LEU A 60 2.25 3.46 6.32
CA LEU A 60 3.03 2.39 5.70
C LEU A 60 3.53 2.78 4.30
N ALA A 61 2.65 3.30 3.45
CA ALA A 61 2.99 3.69 2.08
C ALA A 61 4.07 4.78 2.05
N GLN A 62 3.91 5.83 2.84
CA GLN A 62 4.90 6.92 2.95
C GLN A 62 6.24 6.44 3.50
N THR A 63 6.22 5.52 4.48
CA THR A 63 7.45 4.90 5.01
C THR A 63 8.25 4.18 3.91
N LEU A 64 7.56 3.64 2.91
CA LEU A 64 8.13 2.91 1.78
C LEU A 64 8.37 3.79 0.54
N GLY A 65 8.15 5.10 0.65
CA GLY A 65 8.42 6.07 -0.43
C GLY A 65 7.28 6.24 -1.43
N PHE A 66 6.07 5.78 -1.12
CA PHE A 66 4.88 6.04 -1.92
C PHE A 66 4.13 7.29 -1.46
N ASP A 67 3.59 8.02 -2.42
CA ASP A 67 2.55 9.01 -2.20
C ASP A 67 1.17 8.39 -2.41
N ILE A 68 0.22 8.71 -1.51
CA ILE A 68 -1.19 8.31 -1.68
C ILE A 68 -1.98 9.50 -2.22
N LEU A 69 -2.61 9.28 -3.38
CA LEU A 69 -3.46 10.25 -4.05
C LEU A 69 -4.93 9.85 -3.91
N LEU A 70 -5.74 10.70 -3.28
CA LEU A 70 -7.19 10.55 -3.28
C LEU A 70 -7.76 11.23 -4.51
N VAL A 71 -8.12 10.43 -5.51
CA VAL A 71 -8.69 10.93 -6.77
C VAL A 71 -10.21 10.85 -6.70
N ARG A 72 -10.90 11.96 -6.96
CA ARG A 72 -12.35 11.93 -7.16
C ARG A 72 -12.64 11.16 -8.45
N ARG A 73 -13.36 10.06 -8.35
CA ARG A 73 -13.80 9.30 -9.53
C ARG A 73 -14.68 10.20 -10.39
N SER A 74 -14.12 10.70 -11.49
CA SER A 74 -14.89 11.36 -12.54
C SER A 74 -15.58 10.28 -13.39
N ALA A 75 -16.82 10.53 -13.82
CA ALA A 75 -17.57 9.59 -14.65
C ALA A 75 -16.84 9.18 -15.95
N ALA A 76 -15.82 9.95 -16.38
CA ALA A 76 -14.97 9.65 -17.53
C ALA A 76 -13.88 8.57 -17.28
N TYR A 77 -13.56 8.24 -16.02
CA TYR A 77 -12.44 7.33 -15.69
C TYR A 77 -12.80 5.83 -15.79
N GLY A 78 -14.05 5.49 -16.15
CA GLY A 78 -14.54 4.11 -16.23
C GLY A 78 -14.23 3.38 -17.55
N ARG A 79 -13.41 3.94 -18.43
CA ARG A 79 -13.00 3.29 -19.69
C ARG A 79 -11.50 3.41 -19.88
N GLY A 80 -10.75 2.48 -19.34
CA GLY A 80 -9.31 2.48 -19.57
C GLY A 80 -8.52 1.45 -18.80
N VAL A 81 -8.93 0.18 -18.83
CA VAL A 81 -7.97 -0.94 -18.86
C VAL A 81 -8.63 -2.05 -19.69
N GLN A 82 -8.06 -2.32 -20.86
CA GLN A 82 -8.30 -3.55 -21.65
C GLN A 82 -7.25 -4.57 -21.24
#